data_AF-A0A478ECK9-F1
#
_entry.id   AF-A0A478ECK9-F1
#
_cell.length_a   1.000
_cell.length_b   1.000
_cell.length_c   1.000
_cell.angle_alpha   90.00
_cell.angle_beta   90.00
_cell.angle_gamma   90.00
#
_symmetry.space_group_name_H-M   'P 1'
#
loop_
_entity.id
_entity.type
_entity.pdbx_description
1 polymer ?
#
loop_
_entity_poly.entity_id
_entity_poly.type
_entity_poly.pdbx_seq_one_letter_code
_entity_poly.pdbx_strand_id
1 'polypeptide(L)'
;MAELLKVLSGLGLALGAYGTAIPTSTSTAQGTQYTIPSSVTNGQNLIANVDDPQALNAQTVCPGYSAYDVQNTDSGFTASLKLAGTPCNVYGTDVESLKFSVSYQAEDRLNIEIIPDDIQPSQSTWYLLPESLVPKPQVEEGMCLEKSELAVTWSNEPTFNFQVIRQETGDVLFDTKGTKLVFENQFIEFITALPEDYNLYGLGDRISGLRLSNNATLTTYAADIGDPLDSNLYGAQPFYLDTRYYETSGSKPRKPVQSSQAPNSKKYISYSHGVFLRNAHGQEVKLQPQSLTWRTIGGGIDLYFYAGPSAAEVTQSYLSSTVGLPAMQQYFTLGYHQCRWGYRNWTELEDVAHTTGSTVMRALAWEYPNDPSLAAVETQFLLGPALMVVPVLQPLATTVNGVFPGLDDGEKWYDWYTQTVVDYAQPGVNTTIDAPLGHIPVFIRGGNVIPMQQPALTTREARSTPWSLIVALDKKGNASGSLYMDDGESISPNTTLSVEFTVCKSKLIATSSGSWAESNGLEKVIILGLKHAPKDVRFNGDSISQSAQYNSTSHVLTIADLQGKTGQGAWHDDWVLEW
;
A
#
# COMPACT_ATOMS: atom_id res chain seq x y z
N MET A 1 28.56 64.32 6.41
CA MET A 1 27.99 63.12 5.78
C MET A 1 26.47 63.33 5.68
N ALA A 2 25.88 63.99 4.68
CA ALA A 2 26.35 64.23 3.32
C ALA A 2 26.91 62.95 2.69
N GLU A 3 26.07 61.93 2.57
CA GLU A 3 25.96 61.18 1.33
C GLU A 3 24.64 60.39 1.29
N LEU A 4 24.03 60.41 0.09
CA LEU A 4 22.90 59.60 -0.36
C LEU A 4 21.49 59.95 0.15
N LEU A 5 21.15 61.22 0.01
CA LEU A 5 19.84 61.61 -0.54
C LEU A 5 19.96 61.57 -2.08
N LYS A 6 19.62 60.44 -2.71
CA LYS A 6 19.29 60.27 -4.16
C LYS A 6 19.00 58.78 -4.41
N VAL A 7 17.96 58.50 -5.20
CA VAL A 7 17.36 57.18 -5.49
C VAL A 7 16.36 56.77 -4.39
N LEU A 8 15.03 56.90 -4.50
CA LEU A 8 14.14 56.99 -5.64
C LEU A 8 13.03 58.03 -5.42
N SER A 9 13.00 58.98 -6.32
CA SER A 9 11.80 59.68 -6.77
C SER A 9 10.87 58.71 -7.50
N GLY A 10 9.58 58.76 -7.17
CA GLY A 10 8.50 58.33 -8.04
C GLY A 10 7.61 57.27 -7.44
N LEU A 11 6.53 57.69 -6.80
CA LEU A 11 5.17 57.48 -7.32
C LEU A 11 4.17 58.10 -6.35
N GLY A 12 3.47 59.11 -6.87
CA GLY A 12 2.44 59.86 -6.16
C GLY A 12 1.16 59.05 -5.97
N LEU A 13 0.44 59.46 -4.93
CA LEU A 13 -0.98 59.17 -4.71
C LEU A 13 -1.80 59.55 -5.95
N ALA A 14 -2.47 58.57 -6.55
CA ALA A 14 -3.60 58.77 -7.44
C ALA A 14 -4.78 57.95 -6.90
N LEU A 15 -5.84 58.67 -6.50
CA LEU A 15 -7.17 58.13 -6.23
C LEU A 15 -7.70 57.48 -7.52
N GLY A 16 -7.91 56.17 -7.49
CA GLY A 16 -8.55 55.39 -8.56
C GLY A 16 -9.90 54.86 -8.09
N ALA A 17 -10.92 55.12 -8.91
CA ALA A 17 -12.32 54.81 -8.67
C ALA A 17 -12.62 53.33 -8.39
N TYR A 18 -13.69 53.09 -7.61
CA TYR A 18 -14.35 51.79 -7.48
C TYR A 18 -14.89 51.34 -8.84
N GLY A 19 -14.07 50.60 -9.58
CA GLY A 19 -14.53 49.76 -10.68
C GLY A 19 -15.01 48.43 -10.13
N THR A 20 -16.26 48.08 -10.39
CA THR A 20 -16.80 46.74 -10.18
C THR A 20 -15.96 45.74 -10.99
N ALA A 21 -15.07 45.01 -10.31
CA ALA A 21 -14.39 43.88 -10.93
C ALA A 21 -15.41 42.76 -11.12
N ILE A 22 -15.80 42.53 -12.36
CA ILE A 22 -16.50 41.31 -12.78
C ILE A 22 -15.50 40.17 -12.53
N PRO A 23 -15.84 39.13 -11.77
CA PRO A 23 -14.98 37.96 -11.64
C PRO A 23 -14.87 37.31 -13.02
N THR A 24 -13.70 37.40 -13.65
CA THR A 24 -13.38 36.55 -14.79
C THR A 24 -13.26 35.13 -14.28
N SER A 25 -14.31 34.34 -14.53
CA SER A 25 -14.26 32.89 -14.39
C SER A 25 -13.21 32.36 -15.36
N THR A 26 -12.03 31.98 -14.86
CA THR A 26 -11.15 31.08 -15.60
C THR A 26 -11.80 29.71 -15.61
N SER A 27 -12.53 29.40 -16.69
CA SER A 27 -12.95 28.03 -16.97
C SER A 27 -11.72 27.22 -17.38
N THR A 28 -11.00 26.66 -16.41
CA THR A 28 -10.12 25.52 -16.68
C THR A 28 -10.91 24.23 -16.48
N ALA A 29 -12.02 24.10 -17.19
CA ALA A 29 -12.44 22.80 -17.68
C ALA A 29 -11.75 22.68 -19.04
N GLN A 30 -10.53 22.14 -19.03
CA GLN A 30 -9.90 21.67 -20.26
C GLN A 30 -10.95 20.77 -20.93
N GLY A 31 -11.43 21.18 -22.10
CA GLY A 31 -12.52 20.49 -22.79
C GLY A 31 -12.22 18.99 -22.81
N THR A 32 -13.23 18.16 -22.50
CA THR A 32 -13.13 16.70 -22.55
C THR A 32 -12.31 16.29 -23.75
N GLN A 33 -11.07 15.84 -23.50
CA GLN A 33 -10.24 15.22 -24.51
C GLN A 33 -11.10 14.13 -25.13
N TYR A 34 -11.09 14.05 -26.46
CA TYR A 34 -11.73 12.94 -27.15
C TYR A 34 -11.17 11.65 -26.55
N THR A 35 -12.01 10.96 -25.80
CA THR A 35 -11.71 9.66 -25.21
C THR A 35 -12.38 8.65 -26.13
N ILE A 36 -11.61 7.65 -26.52
CA ILE A 36 -12.13 6.60 -27.38
C ILE A 36 -13.31 5.93 -26.64
N PRO A 37 -14.46 5.66 -27.30
CA PRO A 37 -15.61 5.06 -26.63
C PRO A 37 -15.21 3.82 -25.82
N SER A 38 -15.72 3.62 -24.60
CA SER A 38 -15.41 2.43 -23.79
C SER A 38 -15.72 1.10 -24.51
N SER A 39 -16.55 1.12 -25.55
CA SER A 39 -16.74 -0.03 -26.42
C SER A 39 -15.48 -0.47 -27.19
N VAL A 40 -14.45 0.38 -27.33
CA VAL A 40 -13.16 -0.05 -27.90
C VAL A 40 -12.31 -0.85 -26.92
N THR A 41 -12.56 -0.74 -25.61
CA THR A 41 -11.91 -1.58 -24.60
C THR A 41 -12.66 -2.89 -24.39
N ASN A 42 -13.85 -3.05 -24.99
CA ASN A 42 -14.54 -4.34 -25.08
C ASN A 42 -13.78 -5.23 -26.08
N GLY A 43 -12.65 -5.78 -25.63
CA GLY A 43 -12.09 -6.97 -26.26
C GLY A 43 -13.13 -8.08 -26.24
N GLN A 44 -13.16 -8.89 -27.30
CA GLN A 44 -13.80 -10.20 -27.17
C GLN A 44 -13.18 -10.89 -25.95
N ASN A 45 -14.03 -11.44 -25.07
CA ASN A 45 -13.54 -12.29 -24.00
C ASN A 45 -13.07 -13.61 -24.65
N LEU A 46 -11.89 -13.55 -25.24
CA LEU A 46 -11.16 -14.71 -25.71
C LEU A 46 -10.63 -15.36 -24.43
N ILE A 47 -11.43 -16.26 -23.88
CA ILE A 47 -10.89 -17.25 -22.95
C ILE A 47 -9.70 -17.86 -23.71
N ALA A 48 -8.52 -17.95 -23.09
CA ALA A 48 -7.40 -18.70 -23.66
C ALA A 48 -7.73 -20.21 -23.57
N ASN A 49 -8.75 -20.65 -24.31
CA ASN A 49 -9.27 -22.01 -24.34
C ASN A 49 -9.14 -22.65 -25.73
N VAL A 50 -8.55 -21.93 -26.70
CA VAL A 50 -8.18 -22.51 -28.00
C VAL A 50 -6.72 -22.92 -27.93
N ASP A 51 -6.48 -24.12 -27.42
CA ASP A 51 -5.28 -24.86 -27.80
C ASP A 51 -5.45 -25.20 -29.29
N ASP A 52 -4.78 -24.44 -30.14
CA ASP A 52 -4.75 -24.70 -31.57
C ASP A 52 -3.55 -25.62 -31.87
N PRO A 53 -3.76 -26.94 -32.01
CA PRO A 53 -2.67 -27.87 -32.31
C PRO A 53 -2.08 -27.64 -33.72
N GLN A 54 -2.71 -26.80 -34.55
CA GLN A 54 -2.20 -26.40 -35.87
C GLN A 54 -1.40 -25.10 -35.84
N ALA A 55 -1.34 -24.41 -34.69
CA ALA A 55 -0.53 -23.20 -34.55
C ALA A 55 0.94 -23.52 -34.85
N LEU A 56 1.50 -22.84 -35.85
CA LEU A 56 2.88 -23.03 -36.27
C LEU A 56 3.84 -22.54 -35.19
N ASN A 57 4.78 -23.39 -34.77
CA ASN A 57 5.82 -22.97 -33.84
C ASN A 57 6.86 -22.10 -34.55
N ALA A 58 6.89 -20.80 -34.27
CA ALA A 58 7.80 -19.84 -34.89
C ALA A 58 9.28 -20.24 -34.78
N GLN A 59 9.71 -20.84 -33.66
CA GLN A 59 11.07 -21.36 -33.49
C GLN A 59 11.43 -22.46 -34.51
N THR A 60 10.44 -23.20 -35.01
CA THR A 60 10.67 -24.26 -36.01
C THR A 60 10.70 -23.72 -37.43
N VAL A 61 9.79 -22.79 -37.78
CA VAL A 61 9.57 -22.37 -39.18
C VAL A 61 10.32 -21.10 -39.57
N CYS A 62 10.59 -20.18 -38.65
CA CYS A 62 11.27 -18.92 -38.96
C CYS A 62 12.77 -19.14 -39.22
N PRO A 63 13.42 -18.29 -40.04
CA PRO A 63 14.83 -18.47 -40.39
C PRO A 63 15.80 -17.92 -39.33
N GLY A 64 15.33 -17.04 -38.43
CA GLY A 64 16.21 -16.26 -37.56
C GLY A 64 16.92 -15.13 -38.32
N TYR A 65 17.98 -14.60 -37.74
CA TYR A 65 18.75 -13.48 -38.29
C TYR A 65 20.24 -13.79 -38.40
N SER A 66 20.99 -12.95 -39.10
CA SER A 66 22.45 -12.97 -39.15
C SER A 66 22.97 -11.55 -38.93
N ALA A 67 23.91 -11.38 -37.99
CA ALA A 67 24.58 -10.12 -37.76
C ALA A 67 25.71 -9.88 -38.77
N TYR A 68 25.85 -8.65 -39.24
CA TYR A 68 26.93 -8.17 -40.12
C TYR A 68 27.22 -6.69 -39.83
N ASP A 69 28.25 -6.14 -40.47
CA ASP A 69 28.68 -4.74 -40.32
C ASP A 69 28.86 -4.30 -38.85
N VAL A 70 29.55 -5.13 -38.07
CA VAL A 70 29.81 -4.84 -36.66
C VAL A 70 30.77 -3.66 -36.53
N GLN A 71 30.32 -2.61 -35.84
CA GLN A 71 31.05 -1.39 -35.58
C GLN A 71 31.21 -1.20 -34.07
N ASN A 72 32.43 -1.03 -33.60
CA ASN A 72 32.67 -0.67 -32.20
C ASN A 72 32.27 0.78 -31.95
N THR A 73 31.73 1.04 -30.77
CA THR A 73 31.47 2.38 -30.24
C THR A 73 32.35 2.62 -29.02
N ASP A 74 32.36 3.84 -28.49
CA ASP A 74 33.15 4.17 -27.30
C ASP A 74 32.77 3.33 -26.07
N SER A 75 31.52 2.87 -26.00
CA SER A 75 30.96 2.13 -24.87
C SER A 75 30.30 0.81 -25.27
N GLY A 76 30.70 0.20 -26.40
CA GLY A 76 30.12 -1.07 -26.85
C GLY A 76 30.27 -1.29 -28.36
N PHE A 77 29.19 -1.75 -29.01
CA PHE A 77 29.19 -1.98 -30.46
C PHE A 77 27.77 -2.01 -31.03
N THR A 78 27.66 -1.81 -32.34
CA THR A 78 26.43 -1.98 -33.11
C THR A 78 26.64 -2.95 -34.26
N ALA A 79 25.59 -3.61 -34.72
CA ALA A 79 25.58 -4.44 -35.92
C ALA A 79 24.23 -4.33 -36.63
N SER A 80 24.21 -4.59 -37.94
CA SER A 80 22.95 -4.81 -38.65
C SER A 80 22.59 -6.29 -38.58
N LEU A 81 21.32 -6.61 -38.35
CA LEU A 81 20.78 -7.95 -38.42
C LEU A 81 19.92 -8.08 -39.66
N LYS A 82 20.24 -9.04 -40.53
CA LYS A 82 19.43 -9.36 -41.70
C LYS A 82 18.78 -10.71 -41.53
N LEU A 83 17.53 -10.81 -41.95
CA LEU A 83 16.79 -12.07 -41.92
C LEU A 83 17.59 -13.17 -42.64
N ALA A 84 17.83 -14.30 -41.97
CA ALA A 84 18.78 -15.33 -42.41
C ALA A 84 18.22 -16.29 -43.48
N GLY A 85 17.02 -16.01 -44.01
CA GLY A 85 16.34 -16.86 -44.96
C GLY A 85 15.02 -16.25 -45.45
N THR A 86 14.14 -17.08 -45.98
CA THR A 86 12.82 -16.65 -46.44
C THR A 86 11.94 -16.25 -45.23
N PRO A 87 11.23 -15.10 -45.30
CA PRO A 87 10.21 -14.74 -44.32
C PRO A 87 9.24 -15.88 -44.04
N CYS A 88 9.04 -16.19 -42.76
CA CYS A 88 8.07 -17.19 -42.30
C CYS A 88 6.67 -16.60 -42.20
N ASN A 89 6.55 -15.31 -41.87
CA ASN A 89 5.30 -14.56 -41.73
C ASN A 89 4.23 -15.33 -40.93
N VAL A 90 4.60 -15.85 -39.76
CA VAL A 90 3.76 -16.80 -39.03
C VAL A 90 2.61 -16.09 -38.35
N TYR A 91 2.90 -15.00 -37.65
CA TYR A 91 1.93 -14.25 -36.85
C TYR A 91 1.87 -12.76 -37.25
N GLY A 92 2.55 -12.41 -38.35
CA GLY A 92 2.74 -11.06 -38.84
C GLY A 92 3.63 -11.06 -40.08
N THR A 93 4.21 -9.91 -40.39
CA THR A 93 5.18 -9.75 -41.48
C THR A 93 6.57 -9.61 -40.90
N ASP A 94 7.51 -10.49 -41.29
CA ASP A 94 8.91 -10.42 -40.84
C ASP A 94 9.55 -9.07 -41.19
N VAL A 95 10.33 -8.52 -40.26
CA VAL A 95 11.12 -7.32 -40.51
C VAL A 95 12.46 -7.73 -41.10
N GLU A 96 12.73 -7.34 -42.35
CA GLU A 96 13.90 -7.83 -43.09
C GLU A 96 15.25 -7.35 -42.51
N SER A 97 15.29 -6.13 -41.98
CA SER A 97 16.50 -5.48 -41.45
C SER A 97 16.25 -4.89 -40.06
N LEU A 98 17.09 -5.27 -39.10
CA LEU A 98 17.09 -4.74 -37.74
C LEU A 98 18.46 -4.15 -37.42
N LYS A 99 18.49 -3.26 -36.45
CA LYS A 99 19.70 -2.76 -35.81
C LYS A 99 19.87 -3.42 -34.45
N PHE A 100 21.04 -4.01 -34.21
CA PHE A 100 21.48 -4.54 -32.92
C PHE A 100 22.49 -3.58 -32.29
N SER A 101 22.24 -3.16 -31.05
CA SER A 101 23.12 -2.27 -30.31
C SER A 101 23.41 -2.85 -28.94
N VAL A 102 24.69 -2.81 -28.54
CA VAL A 102 25.16 -3.18 -27.22
C VAL A 102 25.84 -1.96 -26.62
N SER A 103 25.38 -1.53 -25.45
CA SER A 103 25.94 -0.37 -24.75
C SER A 103 26.22 -0.74 -23.29
N TYR A 104 27.48 -0.70 -22.89
CA TYR A 104 27.94 -0.81 -21.52
C TYR A 104 27.77 0.55 -20.86
N GLN A 105 26.83 0.65 -19.92
CA GLN A 105 26.36 1.94 -19.42
C GLN A 105 26.98 2.31 -18.06
N ALA A 106 27.28 1.31 -17.24
CA ALA A 106 28.00 1.43 -15.98
C ALA A 106 28.79 0.13 -15.71
N GLU A 107 29.55 0.08 -14.61
CA GLU A 107 30.24 -1.16 -14.22
C GLU A 107 29.23 -2.32 -14.06
N ASP A 108 28.08 -2.06 -13.45
CA ASP A 108 27.02 -3.03 -13.16
C ASP A 108 25.85 -3.04 -14.17
N ARG A 109 25.86 -2.18 -15.20
CA ARG A 109 24.70 -1.98 -16.10
C ARG A 109 25.05 -2.09 -17.57
N LEU A 110 24.27 -2.91 -18.29
CA LEU A 110 24.41 -3.16 -19.73
C LEU A 110 23.03 -3.01 -20.41
N ASN A 111 23.00 -2.34 -21.57
CA ASN A 111 21.84 -2.30 -22.47
C ASN A 111 22.10 -3.12 -23.73
N ILE A 112 21.08 -3.86 -24.16
CA ILE A 112 21.01 -4.54 -25.46
C ILE A 112 19.71 -4.12 -26.14
N GLU A 113 19.81 -3.48 -27.30
CA GLU A 113 18.68 -3.02 -28.09
C GLU A 113 18.64 -3.69 -29.47
N ILE A 114 17.46 -4.21 -29.86
CA ILE A 114 17.14 -4.68 -31.21
C ILE A 114 15.84 -4.03 -31.66
N ILE A 115 15.92 -3.24 -32.73
CA ILE A 115 14.81 -2.48 -33.33
C ILE A 115 14.89 -2.52 -34.86
N PRO A 116 13.80 -2.27 -35.60
CA PRO A 116 13.86 -2.08 -37.04
C PRO A 116 14.87 -1.00 -37.46
N ASP A 117 15.64 -1.25 -38.52
CA ASP A 117 16.71 -0.35 -38.98
C ASP A 117 16.16 0.92 -39.67
N ASP A 118 14.95 0.84 -40.24
CA ASP A 118 14.32 1.89 -41.07
C ASP A 118 13.37 2.84 -40.29
N ILE A 119 13.58 3.05 -38.99
CA ILE A 119 12.73 3.96 -38.19
C ILE A 119 13.19 5.41 -38.41
N GLN A 120 12.69 6.04 -39.47
CA GLN A 120 12.83 7.48 -39.66
C GLN A 120 11.82 8.24 -38.76
N PRO A 121 12.26 9.20 -37.91
CA PRO A 121 11.39 9.89 -36.95
C PRO A 121 10.17 10.59 -37.56
N SER A 122 10.24 10.96 -38.84
CA SER A 122 9.17 11.66 -39.57
C SER A 122 8.20 10.72 -40.30
N GLN A 123 8.46 9.41 -40.35
CA GLN A 123 7.71 8.46 -41.18
C GLN A 123 7.46 7.09 -40.53
N SER A 124 7.88 6.85 -39.29
CA SER A 124 7.73 5.54 -38.67
C SER A 124 6.31 5.30 -38.15
N THR A 125 5.63 4.26 -38.65
CA THR A 125 4.41 3.70 -38.05
C THR A 125 4.71 2.74 -36.89
N TRP A 126 5.99 2.42 -36.67
CA TRP A 126 6.44 1.53 -35.61
C TRP A 126 6.48 2.23 -34.27
N TYR A 127 5.73 1.73 -33.28
CA TYR A 127 5.75 2.30 -31.94
C TYR A 127 6.94 1.79 -31.14
N LEU A 128 7.86 2.67 -30.77
CA LEU A 128 8.85 2.43 -29.73
C LEU A 128 8.46 3.23 -28.49
N LEU A 129 8.66 2.65 -27.30
CA LEU A 129 8.34 3.32 -26.04
C LEU A 129 9.14 4.64 -25.94
N PRO A 130 8.48 5.81 -25.84
CA PRO A 130 9.18 7.10 -25.77
C PRO A 130 9.99 7.27 -24.48
N GLU A 131 11.16 7.89 -24.58
CA GLU A 131 12.02 8.19 -23.41
C GLU A 131 11.37 9.15 -22.41
N SER A 132 10.39 9.95 -22.86
CA SER A 132 9.62 10.83 -21.99
C SER A 132 8.64 10.09 -21.08
N LEU A 133 8.28 8.85 -21.40
CA LEU A 133 7.40 8.01 -20.57
C LEU A 133 8.22 7.09 -19.65
N VAL A 134 9.21 6.41 -20.23
CA VAL A 134 10.15 5.57 -19.48
C VAL A 134 11.56 5.96 -19.94
N PRO A 135 12.34 6.67 -19.11
CA PRO A 135 13.69 7.09 -19.48
C PRO A 135 14.58 5.93 -19.89
N LYS A 136 15.48 6.18 -20.82
CA LYS A 136 16.60 5.27 -21.09
C LYS A 136 17.79 5.69 -20.22
N PRO A 137 18.34 4.78 -19.39
CA PRO A 137 19.61 5.00 -18.73
C PRO A 137 20.68 5.43 -19.73
N GLN A 138 21.51 6.38 -19.33
CA GLN A 138 22.64 6.86 -20.12
C GLN A 138 23.94 6.19 -19.67
N VAL A 139 24.97 6.29 -20.50
CA VAL A 139 26.33 5.87 -20.16
C VAL A 139 26.89 6.82 -19.12
N GLU A 140 27.39 6.30 -18.00
CA GLU A 140 27.96 7.08 -16.92
C GLU A 140 29.33 7.67 -17.30
N GLU A 141 29.63 8.85 -16.75
CA GLU A 141 30.91 9.52 -16.99
C GLU A 141 32.06 8.68 -16.42
N GLY A 142 33.06 8.37 -17.25
CA GLY A 142 34.20 7.55 -16.86
C GLY A 142 33.97 6.04 -16.94
N MET A 143 32.86 5.58 -17.53
CA MET A 143 32.64 4.17 -17.84
C MET A 143 33.79 3.62 -18.71
N CYS A 144 34.33 2.46 -18.32
CA CYS A 144 35.35 1.73 -19.06
C CYS A 144 34.92 0.28 -19.25
N LEU A 145 34.92 -0.20 -20.51
CA LEU A 145 34.54 -1.57 -20.90
C LEU A 145 35.24 -2.65 -20.06
N GLU A 146 36.52 -2.43 -19.74
CA GLU A 146 37.35 -3.37 -18.97
C GLU A 146 36.91 -3.54 -17.52
N LYS A 147 36.12 -2.59 -16.99
CA LYS A 147 35.58 -2.63 -15.64
C LYS A 147 34.15 -3.18 -15.57
N SER A 148 33.52 -3.46 -16.71
CA SER A 148 32.16 -3.98 -16.67
C SER A 148 32.13 -5.34 -15.96
N GLU A 149 31.18 -5.53 -15.07
CA GLU A 149 30.89 -6.80 -14.42
C GLU A 149 30.18 -7.78 -15.36
N LEU A 150 29.74 -7.29 -16.52
CA LEU A 150 29.04 -8.03 -17.56
C LEU A 150 29.92 -8.11 -18.82
N ALA A 151 29.71 -9.15 -19.61
CA ALA A 151 30.32 -9.29 -20.93
C ALA A 151 29.29 -9.84 -21.92
N VAL A 152 29.34 -9.37 -23.16
CA VAL A 152 28.48 -9.84 -24.24
C VAL A 152 29.31 -10.62 -25.26
N THR A 153 28.87 -11.83 -25.58
CA THR A 153 29.36 -12.59 -26.73
C THR A 153 28.20 -12.85 -27.69
N TRP A 154 28.49 -12.89 -28.99
CA TRP A 154 27.48 -13.19 -30.01
C TRP A 154 28.05 -14.10 -31.08
N SER A 155 27.16 -14.76 -31.84
CA SER A 155 27.52 -15.65 -32.94
C SER A 155 26.40 -15.69 -33.97
N ASN A 156 26.72 -16.03 -35.22
CA ASN A 156 25.73 -16.37 -36.25
C ASN A 156 25.48 -17.88 -36.37
N GLU A 157 26.03 -18.69 -35.47
CA GLU A 157 25.94 -20.15 -35.54
C GLU A 157 24.93 -20.73 -34.52
N PRO A 158 23.87 -21.47 -34.96
CA PRO A 158 23.45 -21.69 -36.35
C PRO A 158 22.66 -20.50 -36.96
N THR A 159 22.26 -19.55 -36.12
CA THR A 159 21.67 -18.26 -36.47
C THR A 159 22.16 -17.23 -35.44
N PHE A 160 21.88 -15.94 -35.65
CA PHE A 160 22.22 -14.88 -34.71
C PHE A 160 21.75 -15.22 -33.30
N ASN A 161 22.70 -15.21 -32.37
CA ASN A 161 22.50 -15.37 -30.95
C ASN A 161 23.50 -14.53 -30.17
N PHE A 162 23.14 -14.19 -28.94
CA PHE A 162 23.98 -13.51 -27.98
C PHE A 162 23.82 -14.11 -26.58
N GLN A 163 24.88 -13.94 -25.79
CA GLN A 163 24.97 -14.32 -24.39
C GLN A 163 25.43 -13.14 -23.56
N VAL A 164 24.88 -13.00 -22.35
CA VAL A 164 25.34 -12.07 -21.31
C VAL A 164 25.96 -12.87 -20.19
N ILE A 165 27.21 -12.56 -19.86
CA ILE A 165 28.05 -13.33 -18.92
C ILE A 165 28.39 -12.45 -17.73
N ARG A 166 28.26 -12.96 -16.51
CA ARG A 166 28.79 -12.30 -15.31
C ARG A 166 30.27 -12.61 -15.18
N GLN A 167 31.12 -11.58 -15.16
CA GLN A 167 32.57 -11.77 -15.10
C GLN A 167 33.02 -12.38 -13.76
N GLU A 168 32.42 -11.98 -12.64
CA GLU A 168 32.85 -12.44 -11.32
C GLU A 168 32.63 -13.94 -11.11
N THR A 169 31.53 -14.52 -11.59
CA THR A 169 31.24 -15.96 -11.45
C THR A 169 31.64 -16.76 -12.68
N GLY A 170 31.69 -16.13 -13.86
CA GLY A 170 31.84 -16.76 -15.17
C GLY A 170 30.59 -17.47 -15.68
N ASP A 171 29.42 -17.27 -15.04
CA ASP A 171 28.17 -17.89 -15.47
C ASP A 171 27.42 -17.06 -16.51
N VAL A 172 26.71 -17.74 -17.41
CA VAL A 172 25.90 -17.11 -18.47
C VAL A 172 24.53 -16.76 -17.88
N LEU A 173 24.24 -15.47 -17.77
CA LEU A 173 23.01 -14.93 -17.18
C LEU A 173 21.84 -15.00 -18.16
N PHE A 174 22.10 -14.67 -19.42
CA PHE A 174 21.12 -14.65 -20.50
C PHE A 174 21.72 -15.32 -21.73
N ASP A 175 21.03 -16.29 -22.33
CA ASP A 175 21.56 -17.13 -23.40
C ASP A 175 20.52 -17.44 -24.47
N THR A 176 20.64 -16.78 -25.62
CA THR A 176 19.72 -17.00 -26.76
C THR A 176 20.19 -18.09 -27.71
N LYS A 177 21.32 -18.74 -27.44
CA LYS A 177 21.91 -19.75 -28.32
C LYS A 177 20.99 -20.95 -28.48
N GLY A 178 20.92 -21.46 -29.71
CA GLY A 178 20.07 -22.61 -30.06
C GLY A 178 18.60 -22.26 -30.25
N THR A 179 18.25 -20.98 -30.20
CA THR A 179 16.90 -20.46 -30.46
C THR A 179 16.96 -19.47 -31.62
N LYS A 180 15.80 -19.10 -32.17
CA LYS A 180 15.69 -18.14 -33.27
C LYS A 180 15.07 -16.85 -32.75
N LEU A 181 15.73 -15.73 -33.05
CA LEU A 181 15.10 -14.42 -32.95
C LEU A 181 14.00 -14.32 -34.01
N VAL A 182 12.75 -14.15 -33.57
CA VAL A 182 11.59 -13.90 -34.44
C VAL A 182 11.16 -12.45 -34.23
N PHE A 183 11.08 -11.68 -35.31
CA PHE A 183 10.77 -10.26 -35.23
C PHE A 183 9.86 -9.85 -36.39
N GLU A 184 8.56 -9.89 -36.12
CA GLU A 184 7.48 -9.54 -37.05
C GLU A 184 6.76 -8.27 -36.56
N ASN A 185 5.98 -7.63 -37.44
CA ASN A 185 5.24 -6.40 -37.13
C ASN A 185 4.21 -6.50 -35.98
N GLN A 186 3.72 -7.69 -35.65
CA GLN A 186 2.76 -7.93 -34.58
C GLN A 186 3.16 -9.08 -33.65
N PHE A 187 4.39 -9.59 -33.78
CA PHE A 187 4.89 -10.70 -32.98
C PHE A 187 6.42 -10.70 -32.91
N ILE A 188 6.96 -10.56 -31.72
CA ILE A 188 8.39 -10.67 -31.46
C ILE A 188 8.58 -11.78 -30.42
N GLU A 189 9.43 -12.76 -30.72
CA GLU A 189 9.76 -13.86 -29.83
C GLU A 189 11.28 -14.05 -29.72
N PHE A 190 11.76 -14.15 -28.49
CA PHE A 190 13.14 -14.52 -28.18
C PHE A 190 13.19 -15.29 -26.86
N ILE A 191 14.18 -16.15 -26.73
CA ILE A 191 14.26 -17.13 -25.64
C ILE A 191 15.61 -17.00 -24.97
N THR A 192 15.63 -17.09 -23.64
CA THR A 192 16.86 -17.30 -22.87
C THR A 192 16.84 -18.67 -22.20
N ALA A 193 17.96 -19.39 -22.22
CA ALA A 193 18.15 -20.53 -21.35
C ALA A 193 18.29 -20.07 -19.89
N LEU A 194 17.81 -20.91 -18.97
CA LEU A 194 17.90 -20.71 -17.53
C LEU A 194 18.41 -22.00 -16.86
N PRO A 195 19.10 -21.89 -15.71
CA PRO A 195 19.48 -23.08 -14.95
C PRO A 195 18.24 -23.84 -14.47
N GLU A 196 18.34 -25.16 -14.34
CA GLU A 196 17.27 -25.96 -13.74
C GLU A 196 16.98 -25.48 -12.31
N ASP A 197 15.70 -25.42 -11.94
CA ASP A 197 15.26 -24.94 -10.63
C ASP A 197 15.72 -23.49 -10.33
N TYR A 198 15.66 -22.62 -11.34
CA TYR A 198 15.97 -21.19 -11.22
C TYR A 198 15.11 -20.47 -10.18
N ASN A 199 15.60 -19.33 -9.69
CA ASN A 199 14.88 -18.49 -8.72
C ASN A 199 14.56 -17.13 -9.34
N LEU A 200 13.44 -17.07 -10.06
CA LEU A 200 12.94 -15.82 -10.64
C LEU A 200 11.93 -15.13 -9.72
N TYR A 201 11.99 -13.80 -9.69
CA TYR A 201 11.09 -12.92 -8.93
C TYR A 201 10.72 -11.71 -9.77
N GLY A 202 9.48 -11.21 -9.66
CA GLY A 202 9.01 -10.01 -10.39
C GLY A 202 8.00 -10.34 -11.49
N LEU A 203 8.14 -9.70 -12.64
CA LEU A 203 7.24 -9.76 -13.78
C LEU A 203 5.79 -9.33 -13.48
N GLY A 204 5.53 -8.50 -12.46
CA GLY A 204 4.16 -8.15 -12.05
C GLY A 204 3.30 -7.46 -13.13
N ASP A 205 2.00 -7.25 -12.92
CA ASP A 205 1.24 -7.49 -11.69
C ASP A 205 0.37 -8.76 -11.78
N ARG A 206 0.37 -9.58 -10.72
CA ARG A 206 -0.35 -10.85 -10.62
C ARG A 206 -0.40 -11.40 -9.19
N ILE A 207 -1.44 -12.17 -8.88
CA ILE A 207 -1.51 -12.93 -7.62
C ILE A 207 -0.83 -14.29 -7.82
N SER A 208 0.40 -14.41 -7.33
CA SER A 208 1.19 -15.64 -7.39
C SER A 208 2.22 -15.67 -6.24
N GLY A 209 2.95 -16.78 -6.09
CA GLY A 209 4.08 -16.84 -5.17
C GLY A 209 5.20 -15.86 -5.57
N LEU A 210 5.89 -15.29 -4.57
CA LEU A 210 6.96 -14.31 -4.82
C LEU A 210 8.08 -14.89 -5.70
N ARG A 211 8.50 -16.15 -5.44
CA ARG A 211 9.31 -16.93 -6.37
C ARG A 211 8.39 -17.50 -7.44
N LEU A 212 8.62 -17.13 -8.69
CA LEU A 212 7.82 -17.54 -9.83
C LEU A 212 7.92 -19.05 -10.08
N SER A 213 6.80 -19.65 -10.50
CA SER A 213 6.76 -21.04 -10.96
C SER A 213 7.66 -21.23 -12.19
N ASN A 214 8.28 -22.41 -12.32
CA ASN A 214 9.12 -22.75 -13.46
C ASN A 214 8.35 -23.38 -14.63
N ASN A 215 7.02 -23.36 -14.60
CA ASN A 215 6.16 -23.82 -15.68
C ASN A 215 4.86 -23.01 -15.66
N ALA A 216 4.90 -21.82 -16.25
CA ALA A 216 3.81 -20.85 -16.20
C ALA A 216 3.81 -19.94 -17.43
N THR A 217 2.64 -19.45 -17.81
CA THR A 217 2.48 -18.43 -18.84
C THR A 217 2.06 -17.14 -18.16
N LEU A 218 2.88 -16.11 -18.27
CA LEU A 218 2.74 -14.86 -17.52
C LEU A 218 2.35 -13.73 -18.46
N THR A 219 1.05 -13.46 -18.55
CA THR A 219 0.53 -12.33 -19.32
C THR A 219 0.84 -11.01 -18.61
N THR A 220 1.26 -10.01 -19.38
CA THR A 220 1.55 -8.65 -18.91
C THR A 220 0.79 -7.67 -19.80
N TYR A 221 -0.41 -7.31 -19.34
CA TYR A 221 -1.28 -6.31 -19.95
C TYR A 221 -2.23 -5.79 -18.88
N ALA A 222 -2.28 -4.48 -18.65
CA ALA A 222 -3.09 -3.91 -17.59
C ALA A 222 -4.58 -4.22 -17.80
N ALA A 223 -5.21 -4.84 -16.80
CA ALA A 223 -6.60 -5.24 -16.81
C ALA A 223 -7.30 -4.82 -15.52
N ASP A 224 -8.51 -4.29 -15.65
CA ASP A 224 -9.43 -4.08 -14.55
C ASP A 224 -10.17 -5.39 -14.27
N ILE A 225 -9.67 -6.16 -13.30
CA ILE A 225 -10.19 -7.48 -12.96
C ILE A 225 -10.06 -7.73 -11.45
N GLY A 226 -11.01 -8.47 -10.88
CA GLY A 226 -11.08 -8.73 -9.43
C GLY A 226 -10.16 -9.86 -8.98
N ASP A 227 -8.85 -9.59 -8.97
CA ASP A 227 -7.83 -10.41 -8.28
C ASP A 227 -7.80 -11.93 -8.59
N PRO A 228 -7.91 -12.37 -9.86
CA PRO A 228 -7.70 -13.77 -10.24
C PRO A 228 -6.26 -14.24 -9.97
N LEU A 229 -6.11 -15.51 -9.58
CA LEU A 229 -4.81 -16.16 -9.46
C LEU A 229 -4.12 -16.29 -10.82
N ASP A 230 -2.81 -16.11 -10.85
CA ASP A 230 -1.91 -16.34 -12.00
C ASP A 230 -2.31 -15.63 -13.32
N SER A 231 -3.17 -14.61 -13.24
CA SER A 231 -3.61 -13.82 -14.39
C SER A 231 -3.03 -12.41 -14.34
N ASN A 232 -3.04 -11.69 -15.47
CA ASN A 232 -2.65 -10.28 -15.51
C ASN A 232 -3.64 -9.40 -14.73
N LEU A 233 -3.10 -8.43 -14.00
CA LEU A 233 -3.86 -7.46 -13.19
C LEU A 233 -3.61 -6.02 -13.66
N TYR A 234 -3.56 -5.08 -12.73
CA TYR A 234 -3.60 -3.64 -12.97
C TYR A 234 -2.29 -3.08 -13.55
N GLY A 235 -1.16 -3.68 -13.20
CA GLY A 235 0.18 -3.24 -13.60
C GLY A 235 0.83 -4.08 -14.70
N ALA A 236 1.77 -3.46 -15.41
CA ALA A 236 2.65 -4.12 -16.36
C ALA A 236 4.11 -3.81 -16.01
N GLN A 237 4.81 -4.79 -15.43
CA GLN A 237 6.16 -4.66 -14.88
C GLN A 237 7.09 -5.72 -15.49
N PRO A 238 7.62 -5.51 -16.71
CA PRO A 238 8.50 -6.47 -17.40
C PRO A 238 9.95 -6.45 -16.87
N PHE A 239 10.09 -6.55 -15.55
CA PHE A 239 11.36 -6.67 -14.84
C PHE A 239 11.38 -7.96 -14.03
N TYR A 240 12.48 -8.70 -14.07
CA TYR A 240 12.70 -9.83 -13.17
C TYR A 240 14.07 -9.78 -12.50
N LEU A 241 14.14 -10.38 -11.32
CA LEU A 241 15.37 -10.75 -10.62
C LEU A 241 15.60 -12.25 -10.76
N ASP A 242 16.83 -12.67 -11.05
CA ASP A 242 17.27 -14.07 -10.95
C ASP A 242 18.38 -14.19 -9.91
N THR A 243 18.12 -14.97 -8.85
CA THR A 243 19.10 -15.25 -7.79
C THR A 243 19.68 -16.65 -7.93
N ARG A 244 20.99 -16.72 -8.10
CA ARG A 244 21.74 -17.97 -8.28
C ARG A 244 22.62 -18.25 -7.08
N TYR A 245 22.60 -19.50 -6.63
CA TYR A 245 23.39 -19.98 -5.49
C TYR A 245 24.55 -20.85 -5.95
N TYR A 246 25.70 -20.70 -5.31
CA TYR A 246 26.92 -21.42 -5.64
C TYR A 246 27.57 -21.99 -4.39
N GLU A 247 28.16 -23.18 -4.46
CA GLU A 247 28.98 -23.70 -3.37
C GLU A 247 30.25 -22.87 -3.21
N THR A 248 30.60 -22.48 -1.97
CA THR A 248 31.74 -21.59 -1.70
C THR A 248 33.10 -22.18 -2.12
N SER A 249 33.20 -23.50 -2.26
CA SER A 249 34.41 -24.22 -2.66
C SER A 249 34.59 -24.40 -4.18
N GLY A 250 33.69 -23.86 -5.01
CA GLY A 250 33.71 -24.05 -6.47
C GLY A 250 34.74 -23.17 -7.21
N SER A 251 35.38 -23.74 -8.24
CA SER A 251 36.22 -23.00 -9.21
C SER A 251 35.37 -22.22 -10.22
N LYS A 252 35.90 -21.12 -10.77
CA LYS A 252 35.28 -20.39 -11.90
C LYS A 252 35.43 -21.19 -13.21
N PRO A 253 34.46 -21.19 -14.15
CA PRO A 253 33.13 -20.62 -14.01
C PRO A 253 32.30 -21.42 -13.00
N ARG A 254 31.63 -20.72 -12.08
CA ARG A 254 30.80 -21.35 -11.06
C ARG A 254 29.51 -21.84 -11.72
N LYS A 255 29.04 -23.02 -11.33
CA LYS A 255 27.75 -23.56 -11.75
C LYS A 255 26.71 -23.34 -10.65
N PRO A 256 25.52 -22.79 -10.97
CA PRO A 256 24.47 -22.63 -9.99
C PRO A 256 23.98 -24.00 -9.50
N VAL A 257 23.64 -24.08 -8.21
CA VAL A 257 23.03 -25.28 -7.63
C VAL A 257 21.51 -25.24 -7.73
N GLN A 258 20.89 -26.40 -7.83
CA GLN A 258 19.44 -26.54 -7.73
C GLN A 258 19.02 -26.29 -6.28
N SER A 259 18.23 -25.25 -6.06
CA SER A 259 17.94 -24.73 -4.71
C SER A 259 17.12 -25.74 -3.88
N SER A 260 16.21 -26.46 -4.52
CA SER A 260 15.41 -27.56 -3.94
C SER A 260 16.24 -28.79 -3.55
N GLN A 261 17.44 -28.94 -4.09
CA GLN A 261 18.32 -30.10 -3.85
C GLN A 261 19.59 -29.73 -3.06
N ALA A 262 19.75 -28.48 -2.65
CA ALA A 262 20.93 -27.99 -1.95
C ALA A 262 21.03 -28.54 -0.51
N PRO A 263 22.06 -29.33 -0.15
CA PRO A 263 22.18 -29.87 1.21
C PRO A 263 22.52 -28.80 2.26
N ASN A 264 21.80 -28.80 3.38
CA ASN A 264 22.04 -27.90 4.53
C ASN A 264 23.45 -28.00 5.13
N SER A 265 24.20 -29.08 4.85
CA SER A 265 25.57 -29.29 5.34
C SER A 265 26.63 -28.47 4.60
N LYS A 266 26.29 -27.89 3.43
CA LYS A 266 27.21 -27.11 2.62
C LYS A 266 27.01 -25.61 2.83
N LYS A 267 28.02 -24.82 2.48
CA LYS A 267 27.96 -23.36 2.49
C LYS A 267 27.79 -22.82 1.09
N TYR A 268 26.97 -21.79 0.96
CA TYR A 268 26.61 -21.19 -0.32
C TYR A 268 26.87 -19.69 -0.32
N ILE A 269 27.14 -19.16 -1.50
CA ILE A 269 27.15 -17.72 -1.82
C ILE A 269 26.14 -17.47 -2.93
N SER A 270 25.37 -16.40 -2.82
CA SER A 270 24.36 -16.01 -3.81
C SER A 270 24.82 -14.81 -4.63
N TYR A 271 24.43 -14.78 -5.91
CA TYR A 271 24.51 -13.60 -6.76
C TYR A 271 23.17 -13.42 -7.47
N SER A 272 22.64 -12.20 -7.44
CA SER A 272 21.41 -11.81 -8.11
C SER A 272 21.72 -10.91 -9.29
N HIS A 273 20.98 -11.05 -10.40
CA HIS A 273 20.95 -10.05 -11.47
C HIS A 273 19.51 -9.65 -11.78
N GLY A 274 19.34 -8.53 -12.46
CA GLY A 274 18.06 -8.05 -12.93
C GLY A 274 18.03 -7.94 -14.46
N VAL A 275 16.86 -8.19 -15.04
CA VAL A 275 16.60 -7.95 -16.47
C VAL A 275 15.29 -7.17 -16.60
N PHE A 276 15.36 -6.01 -17.25
CA PHE A 276 14.21 -5.18 -17.60
C PHE A 276 14.03 -5.16 -19.11
N LEU A 277 12.84 -5.49 -19.61
CA LEU A 277 12.48 -5.27 -21.02
C LEU A 277 11.66 -3.97 -21.12
N ARG A 278 12.27 -2.94 -21.70
CA ARG A 278 11.64 -1.63 -21.91
C ARG A 278 10.67 -1.68 -23.10
N ASN A 279 9.51 -2.29 -22.87
CA ASN A 279 8.42 -2.42 -23.86
C ASN A 279 7.06 -2.32 -23.17
N ALA A 280 6.15 -1.54 -23.76
CA ALA A 280 4.80 -1.27 -23.22
C ALA A 280 3.68 -2.01 -23.96
N HIS A 281 4.00 -2.78 -24.99
CA HIS A 281 3.01 -3.61 -25.67
C HIS A 281 2.56 -4.77 -24.76
N GLY A 282 1.37 -5.31 -25.07
CA GLY A 282 0.93 -6.56 -24.47
C GLY A 282 1.96 -7.66 -24.73
N GLN A 283 2.35 -8.35 -23.67
CA GLN A 283 3.38 -9.37 -23.76
C GLN A 283 3.05 -10.56 -22.87
N GLU A 284 3.63 -11.69 -23.24
CA GLU A 284 3.56 -12.95 -22.55
C GLU A 284 4.98 -13.41 -22.26
N VAL A 285 5.24 -13.77 -21.00
CA VAL A 285 6.48 -14.42 -20.59
C VAL A 285 6.19 -15.87 -20.25
N LYS A 286 6.66 -16.78 -21.10
CA LYS A 286 6.47 -18.23 -20.90
C LYS A 286 7.66 -18.81 -20.16
N LEU A 287 7.43 -19.21 -18.93
CA LEU A 287 8.37 -19.89 -18.05
C LEU A 287 8.31 -21.41 -18.30
N GLN A 288 9.46 -22.01 -18.51
CA GLN A 288 9.65 -23.46 -18.68
C GLN A 288 10.76 -23.93 -17.74
N PRO A 289 10.93 -25.24 -17.49
CA PRO A 289 11.86 -25.73 -16.46
C PRO A 289 13.31 -25.26 -16.59
N GLN A 290 13.75 -24.91 -17.80
CA GLN A 290 15.13 -24.51 -18.13
C GLN A 290 15.19 -23.34 -19.13
N SER A 291 14.10 -22.60 -19.32
CA SER A 291 14.08 -21.47 -20.23
C SER A 291 12.98 -20.47 -19.90
N LEU A 292 13.15 -19.25 -20.42
CA LEU A 292 12.16 -18.20 -20.41
C LEU A 292 12.03 -17.68 -21.84
N THR A 293 10.80 -17.63 -22.33
CA THR A 293 10.46 -17.07 -23.65
C THR A 293 9.72 -15.77 -23.47
N TRP A 294 10.22 -14.70 -24.08
CA TRP A 294 9.51 -13.43 -24.22
C TRP A 294 8.72 -13.44 -25.53
N ARG A 295 7.44 -13.07 -25.45
CA ARG A 295 6.56 -12.83 -26.60
C ARG A 295 5.91 -11.47 -26.44
N THR A 296 6.08 -10.58 -27.39
CA THR A 296 5.44 -9.26 -27.38
C THR A 296 4.74 -8.99 -28.70
N ILE A 297 3.60 -8.30 -28.65
CA ILE A 297 2.79 -7.99 -29.84
C ILE A 297 3.26 -6.75 -30.61
N GLY A 298 4.45 -6.21 -30.28
CA GLY A 298 5.05 -5.09 -30.98
C GLY A 298 6.21 -4.45 -30.22
N GLY A 299 6.73 -3.35 -30.76
CA GLY A 299 7.80 -2.58 -30.13
C GLY A 299 9.19 -3.09 -30.50
N GLY A 300 10.11 -3.08 -29.55
CA GLY A 300 11.48 -3.54 -29.73
C GLY A 300 11.91 -4.48 -28.61
N ILE A 301 13.11 -5.04 -28.76
CA ILE A 301 13.81 -5.73 -27.69
C ILE A 301 14.80 -4.73 -27.10
N ASP A 302 14.40 -4.01 -26.06
CA ASP A 302 15.23 -2.99 -25.38
C ASP A 302 15.50 -3.47 -23.95
N LEU A 303 16.53 -4.31 -23.80
CA LEU A 303 16.86 -5.02 -22.58
C LEU A 303 17.90 -4.27 -21.75
N TYR A 304 17.67 -4.17 -20.45
CA TYR A 304 18.65 -3.68 -19.48
C TYR A 304 19.00 -4.78 -18.49
N PHE A 305 20.29 -5.01 -18.32
CA PHE A 305 20.86 -5.98 -17.41
C PHE A 305 21.55 -5.25 -16.25
N TYR A 306 21.32 -5.76 -15.05
CA TYR A 306 21.88 -5.24 -13.80
C TYR A 306 22.63 -6.34 -13.09
N ALA A 307 23.92 -6.14 -12.83
CA ALA A 307 24.81 -7.17 -12.35
C ALA A 307 24.58 -7.51 -10.87
N GLY A 308 24.26 -6.57 -9.98
CA GLY A 308 24.12 -6.84 -8.54
C GLY A 308 25.40 -6.52 -7.76
N PRO A 309 25.91 -7.38 -6.85
CA PRO A 309 25.65 -8.82 -6.70
C PRO A 309 24.45 -9.22 -5.84
N SER A 310 23.86 -8.33 -5.05
CA SER A 310 22.67 -8.64 -4.24
C SER A 310 21.38 -8.16 -4.91
N ALA A 311 20.24 -8.75 -4.56
CA ALA A 311 18.94 -8.28 -5.03
C ALA A 311 18.70 -6.79 -4.71
N ALA A 312 19.20 -6.31 -3.56
CA ALA A 312 19.09 -4.91 -3.16
C ALA A 312 19.88 -3.97 -4.08
N GLU A 313 21.12 -4.32 -4.44
CA GLU A 313 21.96 -3.54 -5.36
C GLU A 313 21.37 -3.53 -6.77
N VAL A 314 20.85 -4.67 -7.23
CA VAL A 314 20.13 -4.74 -8.51
C VAL A 314 18.93 -3.79 -8.51
N THR A 315 18.09 -3.84 -7.47
CA THR A 315 16.92 -2.97 -7.35
C THR A 315 17.34 -1.49 -7.27
N GLN A 316 18.39 -1.16 -6.53
CA GLN A 316 18.90 0.20 -6.44
C GLN A 316 19.34 0.74 -7.80
N SER A 317 20.13 -0.05 -8.56
CA SER A 317 20.62 0.32 -9.89
C SER A 317 19.46 0.52 -10.87
N TYR A 318 18.49 -0.41 -10.89
CA TYR A 318 17.28 -0.29 -11.70
C TYR A 318 16.47 0.99 -11.40
N LEU A 319 16.23 1.29 -10.12
CA LEU A 319 15.46 2.46 -9.72
C LEU A 319 16.21 3.77 -10.00
N SER A 320 17.50 3.85 -9.69
CA SER A 320 18.27 5.10 -9.84
C SER A 320 18.57 5.42 -11.30
N SER A 321 18.74 4.41 -12.16
CA SER A 321 19.13 4.61 -13.56
C SER A 321 17.97 4.70 -14.55
N THR A 322 16.84 4.01 -14.26
CA THR A 322 15.83 3.70 -15.30
C THR A 322 14.46 4.24 -14.99
N VAL A 323 13.87 3.80 -13.87
CA VAL A 323 12.44 4.03 -13.59
C VAL A 323 12.19 5.11 -12.55
N GLY A 324 13.25 5.67 -11.98
CA GLY A 324 13.19 6.69 -10.94
C GLY A 324 13.12 6.09 -9.55
N LEU A 325 13.70 6.81 -8.59
CA LEU A 325 13.55 6.47 -7.17
C LEU A 325 12.09 6.65 -6.75
N PRO A 326 11.57 5.79 -5.86
CA PRO A 326 10.27 6.01 -5.25
C PRO A 326 10.18 7.42 -4.67
N ALA A 327 9.09 8.13 -4.98
CA ALA A 327 8.87 9.44 -4.42
C ALA A 327 8.85 9.36 -2.89
N MET A 328 9.55 10.28 -2.22
CA MET A 328 9.47 10.39 -0.77
C MET A 328 8.03 10.76 -0.41
N GLN A 329 7.37 9.86 0.30
CA GLN A 329 5.98 10.07 0.66
C GLN A 329 5.88 11.14 1.76
N GLN A 330 4.86 11.99 1.70
CA GLN A 330 4.60 12.97 2.76
C GLN A 330 4.29 12.22 4.05
N TYR A 331 4.83 12.64 5.19
CA TYR A 331 4.76 11.85 6.44
C TYR A 331 3.35 11.36 6.81
N PHE A 332 2.30 12.18 6.57
CA PHE A 332 0.91 11.80 6.87
C PHE A 332 0.40 10.60 6.05
N THR A 333 0.99 10.32 4.88
CA THR A 333 0.62 9.15 4.05
C THR A 333 1.00 7.82 4.70
N LEU A 334 1.90 7.83 5.68
CA LEU A 334 2.23 6.66 6.49
C LEU A 334 1.26 6.48 7.68
N GLY A 335 0.32 7.42 7.86
CA GLY A 335 -0.76 7.32 8.83
C GLY A 335 -1.86 6.35 8.41
N TYR A 336 -2.86 6.18 9.25
CA TYR A 336 -4.03 5.38 8.93
C TYR A 336 -4.91 6.08 7.88
N HIS A 337 -5.26 5.35 6.80
CA HIS A 337 -6.18 5.83 5.76
C HIS A 337 -7.50 5.08 5.89
N GLN A 338 -8.56 5.84 6.12
CA GLN A 338 -9.92 5.32 6.13
C GLN A 338 -10.53 5.59 4.76
N CYS A 339 -10.99 4.55 4.06
CA CYS A 339 -11.59 4.67 2.74
C CYS A 339 -12.64 3.58 2.53
N ARG A 340 -13.74 3.93 1.84
CA ARG A 340 -14.65 2.96 1.25
C ARG A 340 -15.27 3.53 -0.03
N TRP A 341 -15.49 2.68 -1.02
CA TRP A 341 -16.44 3.01 -2.07
C TRP A 341 -17.86 2.97 -1.48
N GLY A 342 -18.62 4.04 -1.69
CA GLY A 342 -19.99 4.15 -1.20
C GLY A 342 -20.15 5.15 -0.07
N TYR A 343 -19.10 5.90 0.30
CA TYR A 343 -19.30 7.19 0.97
C TYR A 343 -20.11 8.09 0.06
N ARG A 344 -21.31 8.46 0.51
CA ARG A 344 -22.26 9.19 -0.34
C ARG A 344 -22.03 10.69 -0.29
N ASN A 345 -21.44 11.19 0.79
CA ASN A 345 -21.14 12.60 1.03
C ASN A 345 -20.04 12.75 2.11
N TRP A 346 -19.45 13.94 2.15
CA TRP A 346 -18.26 14.27 2.94
C TRP A 346 -18.56 14.36 4.47
N THR A 347 -19.82 14.64 4.81
CA THR A 347 -20.57 14.28 6.02
C THR A 347 -20.16 12.94 6.68
N GLU A 348 -20.18 11.83 5.93
CA GLU A 348 -19.86 10.49 6.46
C GLU A 348 -18.37 10.31 6.84
N LEU A 349 -17.51 11.27 6.47
CA LEU A 349 -16.07 11.30 6.75
C LEU A 349 -15.70 12.27 7.88
N GLU A 350 -16.39 13.41 8.00
CA GLU A 350 -16.12 14.45 9.01
C GLU A 350 -16.38 13.98 10.44
N ASP A 351 -17.41 13.16 10.65
CA ASP A 351 -17.81 12.56 11.94
C ASP A 351 -16.65 11.81 12.67
N VAL A 352 -15.54 11.51 11.99
CA VAL A 352 -14.48 10.60 12.49
C VAL A 352 -13.22 11.30 13.08
N ALA A 353 -12.93 12.60 12.84
CA ALA A 353 -11.54 13.11 13.07
C ALA A 353 -11.27 14.53 13.67
N HIS A 354 -12.21 15.48 13.78
CA HIS A 354 -11.82 16.89 13.56
C HIS A 354 -11.22 17.77 14.70
N THR A 355 -11.51 17.61 16.01
CA THR A 355 -11.41 18.79 16.92
C THR A 355 -10.13 19.05 17.75
N THR A 356 -9.25 18.08 18.02
CA THR A 356 -8.13 18.29 19.00
C THR A 356 -6.73 17.96 18.51
N GLY A 357 -6.57 17.45 17.28
CA GLY A 357 -5.29 16.90 16.80
C GLY A 357 -4.80 15.67 17.60
N SER A 358 -5.66 15.13 18.47
CA SER A 358 -5.35 13.95 19.26
C SER A 358 -5.52 12.69 18.41
N THR A 359 -4.73 11.67 18.72
CA THR A 359 -4.80 10.39 18.02
C THR A 359 -6.02 9.59 18.50
N VAL A 360 -6.80 9.08 17.53
CA VAL A 360 -7.97 8.23 17.80
C VAL A 360 -7.52 6.86 18.32
N MET A 361 -6.54 6.22 17.66
CA MET A 361 -5.85 5.04 18.18
C MET A 361 -4.51 5.45 18.80
N ARG A 362 -4.22 4.97 20.01
CA ARG A 362 -3.01 5.32 20.75
C ARG A 362 -2.26 4.06 21.19
N ALA A 363 -0.93 4.12 21.11
CA ALA A 363 -0.07 3.14 21.77
C ALA A 363 -0.17 3.31 23.29
N LEU A 364 -0.09 2.22 24.04
CA LEU A 364 -0.13 2.26 25.51
C LEU A 364 0.99 3.15 26.07
N ALA A 365 2.19 3.10 25.48
CA ALA A 365 3.33 3.93 25.87
C ALA A 365 3.10 5.44 25.69
N TRP A 366 2.14 5.88 24.87
CA TRP A 366 1.84 7.31 24.71
C TRP A 366 0.94 7.83 25.83
N GLU A 367 0.04 6.98 26.32
CA GLU A 367 -0.85 7.29 27.44
C GLU A 367 -0.17 7.04 28.80
N TYR A 368 0.79 6.10 28.84
CA TYR A 368 1.57 5.72 30.02
C TYR A 368 3.08 5.86 29.75
N PRO A 369 3.60 7.07 29.46
CA PRO A 369 4.99 7.28 29.02
C PRO A 369 6.04 6.99 30.09
N ASN A 370 5.64 6.89 31.36
CA ASN A 370 6.55 6.64 32.48
C ASN A 370 6.70 5.15 32.82
N ASP A 371 5.99 4.26 32.12
CA ASP A 371 6.15 2.81 32.24
C ASP A 371 6.95 2.27 31.05
N PRO A 372 8.27 2.02 31.22
CA PRO A 372 9.12 1.56 30.12
C PRO A 372 8.77 0.15 29.64
N SER A 373 8.02 -0.65 30.41
CA SER A 373 7.62 -1.99 29.98
C SER A 373 6.63 -1.95 28.81
N LEU A 374 5.92 -0.83 28.62
CA LEU A 374 4.93 -0.64 27.58
C LEU A 374 5.52 -0.19 26.25
N ALA A 375 6.80 0.19 26.21
CA ALA A 375 7.44 0.74 25.01
C ALA A 375 7.42 -0.22 23.82
N ALA A 376 7.45 -1.53 24.08
CA ALA A 376 7.43 -2.58 23.06
C ALA A 376 6.04 -3.25 22.91
N VAL A 377 5.00 -2.74 23.58
CA VAL A 377 3.66 -3.32 23.49
C VAL A 377 2.99 -2.84 22.21
N GLU A 378 2.97 -3.72 21.21
CA GLU A 378 2.38 -3.50 19.88
C GLU A 378 1.12 -4.35 19.62
N THR A 379 0.78 -5.25 20.54
CA THR A 379 -0.35 -6.19 20.39
C THR A 379 -1.65 -5.69 21.05
N GLN A 380 -1.66 -4.47 21.58
CA GLN A 380 -2.79 -3.83 22.25
C GLN A 380 -2.78 -2.33 21.92
N PHE A 381 -3.95 -1.70 21.91
CA PHE A 381 -4.07 -0.26 21.67
C PHE A 381 -5.23 0.35 22.44
N LEU A 382 -5.21 1.68 22.56
CA LEU A 382 -6.30 2.47 23.13
C LEU A 382 -7.10 3.19 22.04
N LEU A 383 -8.43 3.25 22.18
CA LEU A 383 -9.28 4.22 21.51
C LEU A 383 -9.48 5.42 22.43
N GLY A 384 -8.93 6.56 22.01
CA GLY A 384 -8.75 7.71 22.88
C GLY A 384 -7.97 7.33 24.15
N PRO A 385 -8.27 7.95 25.30
CA PRO A 385 -7.68 7.59 26.59
C PRO A 385 -8.48 6.51 27.37
N ALA A 386 -9.65 6.10 26.86
CA ALA A 386 -10.69 5.48 27.69
C ALA A 386 -10.94 3.99 27.42
N LEU A 387 -10.68 3.49 26.21
CA LEU A 387 -10.99 2.12 25.83
C LEU A 387 -9.72 1.40 25.39
N MET A 388 -9.42 0.24 25.97
CA MET A 388 -8.31 -0.63 25.57
C MET A 388 -8.84 -1.83 24.82
N VAL A 389 -8.20 -2.17 23.70
CA VAL A 389 -8.55 -3.33 22.85
C VAL A 389 -7.37 -4.29 22.81
N VAL A 390 -7.64 -5.57 23.05
CA VAL A 390 -6.62 -6.65 23.10
C VAL A 390 -6.99 -7.72 22.05
N PRO A 391 -6.62 -7.55 20.77
CA PRO A 391 -7.02 -8.47 19.70
C PRO A 391 -6.26 -9.81 19.74
N VAL A 392 -6.94 -10.89 19.35
CA VAL A 392 -6.28 -12.17 19.03
C VAL A 392 -5.58 -12.05 17.68
N LEU A 393 -4.26 -12.24 17.66
CA LEU A 393 -3.41 -12.09 16.48
C LEU A 393 -2.88 -13.43 15.93
N GLN A 394 -3.30 -14.55 16.53
CA GLN A 394 -2.86 -15.90 16.15
C GLN A 394 -4.05 -16.74 15.65
N PRO A 395 -3.90 -17.48 14.54
CA PRO A 395 -4.96 -18.35 14.04
C PRO A 395 -5.41 -19.38 15.08
N LEU A 396 -6.73 -19.58 15.18
CA LEU A 396 -7.38 -20.58 16.04
C LEU A 396 -7.14 -20.41 17.55
N ALA A 397 -6.47 -19.34 17.99
CA ALA A 397 -6.33 -19.04 19.41
C ALA A 397 -7.68 -18.61 19.99
N THR A 398 -7.98 -19.11 21.20
CA THR A 398 -9.20 -18.77 21.97
C THR A 398 -8.89 -17.90 23.19
N THR A 399 -7.63 -17.48 23.32
CA THR A 399 -7.12 -16.63 24.39
C THR A 399 -6.09 -15.67 23.82
N VAL A 400 -5.91 -14.52 24.45
CA VAL A 400 -4.88 -13.54 24.13
C VAL A 400 -4.17 -13.12 25.40
N ASN A 401 -2.90 -12.72 25.30
CA ASN A 401 -2.19 -12.11 26.41
C ASN A 401 -2.24 -10.59 26.29
N GLY A 402 -2.68 -9.92 27.35
CA GLY A 402 -2.72 -8.45 27.45
C GLY A 402 -2.10 -7.93 28.75
N VAL A 403 -1.62 -6.69 28.73
CA VAL A 403 -1.10 -6.01 29.92
C VAL A 403 -2.06 -4.90 30.30
N PHE A 404 -2.19 -4.65 31.60
CA PHE A 404 -3.10 -3.64 32.14
C PHE A 404 -2.27 -2.54 32.81
N PRO A 405 -2.04 -1.40 32.13
CA PRO A 405 -1.20 -0.33 32.66
C PRO A 405 -1.76 0.33 33.92
N GLY A 406 -0.86 0.85 34.76
CA GLY A 406 -1.17 1.68 35.93
C GLY A 406 -1.80 0.95 37.12
N LEU A 407 -1.93 -0.38 37.08
CA LEU A 407 -2.51 -1.16 38.19
C LEU A 407 -1.74 -0.98 39.51
N ASP A 408 -0.42 -0.80 39.45
CA ASP A 408 0.46 -0.48 40.58
C ASP A 408 0.18 0.91 41.16
N ASP A 409 -0.19 1.86 40.31
CA ASP A 409 -0.71 3.17 40.70
C ASP A 409 -2.20 3.13 41.09
N GLY A 410 -2.83 1.96 41.13
CA GLY A 410 -4.24 1.78 41.46
C GLY A 410 -5.21 2.25 40.38
N GLU A 411 -4.77 2.35 39.13
CA GLU A 411 -5.65 2.41 37.96
C GLU A 411 -6.63 1.24 38.00
N LYS A 412 -7.85 1.45 37.50
CA LYS A 412 -8.84 0.39 37.39
C LYS A 412 -9.17 0.17 35.93
N TRP A 413 -9.33 -1.10 35.58
CA TRP A 413 -9.87 -1.50 34.29
C TRP A 413 -11.18 -2.24 34.52
N TYR A 414 -12.15 -2.01 33.65
CA TYR A 414 -13.45 -2.66 33.69
C TYR A 414 -13.65 -3.41 32.37
N ASP A 415 -14.13 -4.63 32.41
CA ASP A 415 -14.47 -5.37 31.20
C ASP A 415 -15.69 -4.73 30.51
N TRP A 416 -15.60 -4.45 29.22
CA TRP A 416 -16.65 -3.77 28.46
C TRP A 416 -17.99 -4.51 28.46
N TYR A 417 -17.95 -5.84 28.41
CA TYR A 417 -19.12 -6.69 28.21
C TYR A 417 -19.82 -7.03 29.52
N THR A 418 -19.03 -7.44 30.52
CA THR A 418 -19.51 -7.84 31.84
C THR A 418 -19.66 -6.66 32.80
N GLN A 419 -19.02 -5.53 32.48
CA GLN A 419 -19.02 -4.30 33.28
C GLN A 419 -18.40 -4.48 34.68
N THR A 420 -17.67 -5.57 34.91
CA THR A 420 -16.99 -5.84 36.19
C THR A 420 -15.56 -5.33 36.17
N VAL A 421 -15.01 -5.04 37.34
CA VAL A 421 -13.59 -4.72 37.49
C VAL A 421 -12.72 -5.92 37.07
N VAL A 422 -11.60 -5.64 36.41
CA VAL A 422 -10.56 -6.62 36.11
C VAL A 422 -9.72 -6.81 37.38
N ASP A 423 -10.03 -7.83 38.17
CA ASP A 423 -9.35 -8.16 39.43
C ASP A 423 -8.34 -9.32 39.31
N TYR A 424 -8.34 -10.01 38.17
CA TYR A 424 -7.45 -11.13 37.87
C TYR A 424 -6.09 -10.71 37.29
N ALA A 425 -5.95 -9.47 36.83
CA ALA A 425 -4.70 -8.94 36.27
C ALA A 425 -3.73 -8.44 37.36
N GLN A 426 -2.43 -8.44 37.07
CA GLN A 426 -1.38 -7.97 37.98
C GLN A 426 -0.50 -6.90 37.29
N PRO A 427 0.07 -5.94 38.03
CA PRO A 427 0.91 -4.89 37.44
C PRO A 427 2.11 -5.46 36.66
N GLY A 428 2.31 -4.99 35.43
CA GLY A 428 3.41 -5.41 34.55
C GLY A 428 3.34 -6.86 34.04
N VAL A 429 2.28 -7.60 34.35
CA VAL A 429 2.12 -9.00 33.95
C VAL A 429 1.27 -9.11 32.69
N ASN A 430 1.77 -9.88 31.72
CA ASN A 430 1.00 -10.26 30.55
C ASN A 430 -0.06 -11.30 30.94
N THR A 431 -1.27 -10.82 31.13
CA THR A 431 -2.43 -11.54 31.65
C THR A 431 -3.12 -12.27 30.51
N THR A 432 -3.34 -13.58 30.66
CA THR A 432 -4.11 -14.37 29.70
C THR A 432 -5.60 -14.08 29.85
N ILE A 433 -6.25 -13.72 28.74
CA ILE A 433 -7.64 -13.28 28.65
C ILE A 433 -8.38 -14.20 27.69
N ASP A 434 -9.58 -14.63 28.04
CA ASP A 434 -10.45 -15.41 27.16
C ASP A 434 -10.90 -14.56 25.96
N ALA A 435 -10.72 -15.12 24.75
CA ALA A 435 -11.07 -14.48 23.49
C ALA A 435 -11.55 -15.51 22.46
N PRO A 436 -12.68 -16.20 22.72
CA PRO A 436 -13.26 -17.16 21.78
C PRO A 436 -13.67 -16.48 20.47
N LEU A 437 -13.87 -17.27 19.41
CA LEU A 437 -14.30 -16.76 18.12
C LEU A 437 -15.59 -15.92 18.25
N GLY A 438 -15.55 -14.68 17.77
CA GLY A 438 -16.66 -13.72 17.89
C GLY A 438 -16.58 -12.82 19.14
N HIS A 439 -15.56 -12.97 19.99
CA HIS A 439 -15.32 -12.11 21.14
C HIS A 439 -13.93 -11.48 21.05
N ILE A 440 -13.87 -10.14 20.98
CA ILE A 440 -12.64 -9.37 21.09
C ILE A 440 -12.61 -8.72 22.48
N PRO A 441 -11.58 -8.96 23.31
CA PRO A 441 -11.50 -8.31 24.61
C PRO A 441 -11.38 -6.79 24.50
N VAL A 442 -12.26 -6.10 25.21
CA VAL A 442 -12.31 -4.63 25.30
C VAL A 442 -12.46 -4.24 26.77
N PHE A 443 -11.68 -3.26 27.22
CA PHE A 443 -11.67 -2.80 28.59
C PHE A 443 -11.85 -1.28 28.67
N ILE A 444 -12.58 -0.82 29.68
CA ILE A 444 -12.80 0.59 29.98
C ILE A 444 -11.83 1.00 31.08
N ARG A 445 -11.07 2.06 30.83
CA ARG A 445 -10.20 2.67 31.83
C ARG A 445 -11.02 3.45 32.85
N GLY A 446 -10.77 3.23 34.12
CA GLY A 446 -11.30 4.03 35.22
C GLY A 446 -10.97 5.51 35.05
N GLY A 447 -11.83 6.37 35.59
CA GLY A 447 -11.70 7.82 35.42
C GLY A 447 -12.35 8.37 34.16
N ASN A 448 -13.08 7.56 33.37
CA ASN A 448 -13.69 8.01 32.11
C ASN A 448 -15.21 7.94 32.13
N VAL A 449 -15.86 8.91 31.50
CA VAL A 449 -17.29 8.92 31.17
C VAL A 449 -17.43 8.75 29.66
N ILE A 450 -18.18 7.74 29.23
CA ILE A 450 -18.36 7.38 27.82
C ILE A 450 -19.83 7.58 27.42
N PRO A 451 -20.12 8.54 26.54
CA PRO A 451 -21.45 8.68 25.94
C PRO A 451 -21.68 7.62 24.87
N MET A 452 -22.90 7.10 24.81
CA MET A 452 -23.29 6.02 23.91
C MET A 452 -24.70 6.22 23.36
N GLN A 453 -24.93 5.71 22.16
CA GLN A 453 -26.25 5.52 21.56
C GLN A 453 -26.50 4.03 21.28
N GLN A 454 -27.77 3.64 21.18
CA GLN A 454 -28.13 2.27 20.87
C GLN A 454 -27.71 1.94 19.42
N PRO A 455 -27.20 0.72 19.16
CA PRO A 455 -26.84 0.32 17.82
C PRO A 455 -28.08 0.21 16.92
N ALA A 456 -27.93 0.65 15.68
CA ALA A 456 -28.92 0.46 14.62
C ALA A 456 -28.21 0.04 13.32
N LEU A 457 -28.97 -0.33 12.29
CA LEU A 457 -28.40 -0.76 11.00
C LEU A 457 -27.75 0.39 10.22
N THR A 458 -28.15 1.64 10.52
CA THR A 458 -27.58 2.85 9.92
C THR A 458 -27.26 3.90 10.99
N THR A 459 -26.30 4.78 10.71
CA THR A 459 -25.98 5.92 11.59
C THR A 459 -27.15 6.89 11.70
N ARG A 460 -27.92 7.09 10.62
CA ARG A 460 -29.16 7.89 10.63
C ARG A 460 -30.15 7.38 11.69
N GLU A 461 -30.37 6.07 11.75
CA GLU A 461 -31.24 5.46 12.75
C GLU A 461 -30.60 5.51 14.15
N ALA A 462 -29.31 5.17 14.27
CA ALA A 462 -28.59 5.18 15.55
C ALA A 462 -28.60 6.57 16.20
N ARG A 463 -28.40 7.63 15.39
CA ARG A 463 -28.47 9.05 15.83
C ARG A 463 -29.84 9.48 16.32
N SER A 464 -30.91 8.72 16.03
CA SER A 464 -32.25 8.96 16.57
C SER A 464 -32.57 8.14 17.82
N THR A 465 -31.60 7.36 18.29
CA THR A 465 -31.78 6.55 19.50
C THR A 465 -31.43 7.36 20.76
N PRO A 466 -32.04 7.00 21.90
CA PRO A 466 -31.72 7.62 23.18
C PRO A 466 -30.24 7.48 23.56
N TRP A 467 -29.76 8.47 24.32
CA TRP A 467 -28.42 8.46 24.87
C TRP A 467 -28.31 7.55 26.09
N SER A 468 -27.12 7.02 26.33
CA SER A 468 -26.75 6.42 27.60
C SER A 468 -25.32 6.80 27.96
N LEU A 469 -24.98 6.72 29.25
CA LEU A 469 -23.63 6.98 29.73
C LEU A 469 -23.09 5.77 30.47
N ILE A 470 -21.82 5.44 30.23
CA ILE A 470 -21.03 4.58 31.13
C ILE A 470 -20.06 5.46 31.90
N VAL A 471 -20.13 5.40 33.23
CA VAL A 471 -19.24 6.09 34.17
C VAL A 471 -18.33 5.04 34.80
N ALA A 472 -17.08 4.96 34.34
CA ALA A 472 -16.08 4.08 34.93
C ALA A 472 -15.32 4.82 36.03
N LEU A 473 -15.60 4.54 37.30
CA LEU A 473 -14.98 5.25 38.42
C LEU A 473 -13.50 4.88 38.59
N ASP A 474 -12.63 5.85 38.84
CA ASP A 474 -11.24 5.60 39.24
C ASP A 474 -11.14 5.07 40.69
N LYS A 475 -9.93 5.02 41.25
CA LYS A 475 -9.71 4.65 42.66
C LYS A 475 -10.25 5.66 43.68
N LYS A 476 -10.43 6.92 43.29
CA LYS A 476 -10.94 8.03 44.12
C LYS A 476 -12.46 8.21 43.97
N GLY A 477 -13.11 7.49 43.07
CA GLY A 477 -14.53 7.66 42.76
C GLY A 477 -14.81 8.84 41.83
N ASN A 478 -13.82 9.24 41.03
CA ASN A 478 -13.93 10.31 40.04
C ASN A 478 -13.95 9.73 38.62
N ALA A 479 -14.44 10.53 37.68
CA ALA A 479 -14.37 10.30 36.25
C ALA A 479 -14.61 11.60 35.47
N SER A 480 -14.18 11.66 34.22
CA SER A 480 -14.49 12.76 33.31
C SER A 480 -14.63 12.27 31.87
N GLY A 481 -15.31 13.03 31.03
CA GLY A 481 -15.41 12.75 29.61
C GLY A 481 -16.08 13.90 28.90
N SER A 482 -16.18 13.81 27.59
CA SER A 482 -16.87 14.83 26.80
C SER A 482 -17.62 14.20 25.64
N LEU A 483 -18.57 14.96 25.11
CA LEU A 483 -19.36 14.65 23.92
C LEU A 483 -19.35 15.87 23.01
N TYR A 484 -19.12 15.64 21.72
CA TYR A 484 -19.29 16.65 20.69
C TYR A 484 -20.42 16.21 19.75
N MET A 485 -21.23 17.16 19.32
CA MET A 485 -22.34 16.94 18.40
C MET A 485 -22.57 18.14 17.47
N ASP A 486 -23.04 17.84 16.28
CA ASP A 486 -23.53 18.75 15.26
C ASP A 486 -24.58 18.01 14.41
N ASP A 487 -24.88 18.49 13.20
CA ASP A 487 -25.76 17.77 12.28
C ASP A 487 -25.17 16.46 11.76
N GLY A 488 -23.88 16.21 11.99
CA GLY A 488 -23.11 15.14 11.40
C GLY A 488 -23.02 15.25 9.88
N GLU A 489 -23.48 16.36 9.27
CA GLU A 489 -23.61 16.48 7.83
C GLU A 489 -23.01 17.77 7.21
N SER A 490 -22.74 18.87 7.93
CA SER A 490 -22.35 20.20 7.37
C SER A 490 -20.88 20.62 7.55
N ILE A 491 -20.21 21.08 6.47
CA ILE A 491 -18.72 21.28 6.41
C ILE A 491 -18.24 22.26 7.46
N SER A 492 -19.11 23.19 7.79
CA SER A 492 -18.92 24.15 8.86
C SER A 492 -20.27 24.23 9.53
N PRO A 493 -20.50 23.42 10.57
CA PRO A 493 -21.79 23.36 11.22
C PRO A 493 -22.11 24.74 11.80
N ASN A 494 -23.24 25.30 11.39
CA ASN A 494 -23.71 26.60 11.89
C ASN A 494 -23.96 26.57 13.41
N THR A 495 -24.20 25.39 13.94
CA THR A 495 -24.51 25.14 15.34
C THR A 495 -23.86 23.83 15.75
N THR A 496 -23.14 23.84 16.87
CA THR A 496 -22.49 22.67 17.47
C THR A 496 -22.91 22.57 18.93
N LEU A 497 -22.69 21.42 19.55
CA LEU A 497 -22.92 21.18 20.97
C LEU A 497 -21.72 20.41 21.52
N SER A 498 -21.16 20.91 22.62
CA SER A 498 -20.15 20.24 23.42
C SER A 498 -20.68 20.04 24.83
N VAL A 499 -20.62 18.81 25.33
CA VAL A 499 -21.00 18.45 26.69
C VAL A 499 -19.79 17.96 27.44
N GLU A 500 -19.53 18.54 28.60
CA GLU A 500 -18.48 18.10 29.51
C GLU A 500 -19.09 17.32 30.67
N PHE A 501 -18.56 16.13 30.94
CA PHE A 501 -18.96 15.27 32.05
C PHE A 501 -17.90 15.31 33.14
N THR A 502 -18.33 15.61 34.36
CA THR A 502 -17.46 15.57 35.54
C THR A 502 -18.10 14.76 36.64
N VAL A 503 -17.36 13.79 37.16
CA VAL A 503 -17.76 12.97 38.30
C VAL A 503 -16.85 13.24 39.47
N CYS A 504 -17.43 13.70 40.58
CA CYS A 504 -16.74 13.82 41.86
C CYS A 504 -17.73 13.71 43.02
N LYS A 505 -17.30 13.10 44.14
CA LYS A 505 -18.12 12.97 45.36
C LYS A 505 -19.51 12.35 45.10
N SER A 506 -19.57 11.30 44.28
CA SER A 506 -20.82 10.62 43.87
C SER A 506 -21.83 11.52 43.17
N LYS A 507 -21.34 12.51 42.41
CA LYS A 507 -22.16 13.35 41.54
C LYS A 507 -21.60 13.33 40.15
N LEU A 508 -22.44 13.05 39.16
CA LEU A 508 -22.18 13.25 37.74
C LEU A 508 -22.83 14.56 37.33
N ILE A 509 -22.02 15.48 36.81
CA ILE A 509 -22.46 16.77 36.28
C ILE A 509 -22.24 16.72 34.77
N ALA A 510 -23.29 17.03 34.01
CA ALA A 510 -23.21 17.28 32.57
C ALA A 510 -23.38 18.78 32.34
N THR A 511 -22.41 19.40 31.69
CA THR A 511 -22.43 20.82 31.35
C THR A 511 -22.41 20.97 29.84
N SER A 512 -23.45 21.55 29.28
CA SER A 512 -23.66 21.71 27.84
C SER A 512 -23.26 23.11 27.39
N SER A 513 -22.66 23.22 26.20
CA SER A 513 -22.31 24.48 25.57
C SER A 513 -22.46 24.39 24.05
N GLY A 514 -22.92 25.46 23.43
CA GLY A 514 -23.20 25.49 21.99
C GLY A 514 -24.67 25.76 21.67
N SER A 515 -25.04 25.58 20.42
CA SER A 515 -26.35 25.95 19.87
C SER A 515 -27.02 24.82 19.06
N TRP A 516 -26.37 23.66 18.91
CA TRP A 516 -27.00 22.49 18.29
C TRP A 516 -28.09 21.92 19.21
N ALA A 517 -29.30 21.78 18.67
CA ALA A 517 -30.45 21.28 19.42
C ALA A 517 -30.53 19.74 19.31
N GLU A 518 -30.00 19.06 20.31
CA GLU A 518 -30.13 17.61 20.43
C GLU A 518 -31.41 17.25 21.20
N SER A 519 -32.29 16.44 20.60
CA SER A 519 -33.64 16.16 21.13
C SER A 519 -33.80 14.75 21.73
N ASN A 520 -32.83 13.86 21.52
CA ASN A 520 -32.88 12.53 22.10
C ASN A 520 -32.68 12.61 23.61
N GLY A 521 -33.58 11.97 24.37
CA GLY A 521 -33.48 11.89 25.82
C GLY A 521 -32.37 10.92 26.28
N LEU A 522 -32.01 11.03 27.55
CA LEU A 522 -31.10 10.11 28.23
C LEU A 522 -31.91 8.89 28.69
N GLU A 523 -31.62 7.70 28.19
CA GLU A 523 -32.25 6.44 28.63
C GLU A 523 -31.76 6.03 30.01
N LYS A 524 -30.43 5.94 30.16
CA LYS A 524 -29.82 5.39 31.37
C LYS A 524 -28.39 5.88 31.61
N VAL A 525 -27.98 5.82 32.86
CA VAL A 525 -26.58 5.97 33.30
C VAL A 525 -26.15 4.71 34.03
N ILE A 526 -25.01 4.15 33.64
CA ILE A 526 -24.40 2.96 34.21
C ILE A 526 -23.12 3.40 34.93
N ILE A 527 -23.01 3.12 36.22
CA ILE A 527 -21.87 3.53 37.06
C ILE A 527 -21.13 2.27 37.52
N LEU A 528 -19.86 2.16 37.12
CA LEU A 528 -19.00 1.02 37.40
C LEU A 528 -18.11 1.28 38.62
N GLY A 529 -17.87 0.23 39.41
CA GLY A 529 -16.91 0.27 40.52
C GLY A 529 -17.45 0.92 41.80
N LEU A 530 -18.76 0.93 41.99
CA LEU A 530 -19.40 1.46 43.19
C LEU A 530 -19.40 0.42 44.31
N LYS A 531 -18.65 0.68 45.39
CA LYS A 531 -18.44 -0.30 46.48
C LYS A 531 -19.70 -0.68 47.27
N HIS A 532 -20.64 0.24 47.40
CA HIS A 532 -21.84 0.07 48.22
C HIS A 532 -23.07 0.62 47.49
N ALA A 533 -24.23 0.01 47.76
CA ALA A 533 -25.49 0.52 47.25
C ALA A 533 -25.73 1.96 47.73
N PRO A 534 -26.16 2.87 46.85
CA PRO A 534 -26.52 4.23 47.23
C PRO A 534 -27.75 4.22 48.14
N LYS A 535 -27.84 5.21 49.05
CA LYS A 535 -29.01 5.34 49.93
C LYS A 535 -30.17 6.06 49.27
N ASP A 536 -29.86 6.98 48.35
CA ASP A 536 -30.80 7.78 47.60
C ASP A 536 -30.13 8.16 46.27
N VAL A 537 -30.88 8.16 45.19
CA VAL A 537 -30.41 8.62 43.87
C VAL A 537 -31.27 9.80 43.46
N ARG A 538 -30.64 10.90 43.04
CA ARG A 538 -31.34 12.14 42.67
C ARG A 538 -30.94 12.67 41.32
N PHE A 539 -31.90 13.14 40.55
CA PHE A 539 -31.68 13.86 39.29
C PHE A 539 -32.19 15.29 39.46
N ASN A 540 -31.28 16.27 39.36
CA ASN A 540 -31.57 17.69 39.63
C ASN A 540 -32.27 17.94 40.97
N GLY A 541 -31.94 17.14 41.99
CA GLY A 541 -32.50 17.22 43.35
C GLY A 541 -33.76 16.39 43.59
N ASP A 542 -34.43 15.91 42.52
CA ASP A 542 -35.59 15.00 42.64
C ASP A 542 -35.13 13.58 42.92
N SER A 543 -35.70 12.91 43.92
CA SER A 543 -35.43 11.49 44.17
C SER A 543 -35.98 10.61 43.05
N ILE A 544 -35.10 9.77 42.50
CA ILE A 544 -35.37 8.79 41.45
C ILE A 544 -34.85 7.39 41.83
N SER A 545 -34.73 7.12 43.13
CA SER A 545 -34.22 5.84 43.67
C SER A 545 -34.96 4.61 43.14
N GLN A 546 -36.24 4.75 42.78
CA GLN A 546 -37.05 3.69 42.15
C GLN A 546 -36.54 3.26 40.76
N SER A 547 -35.81 4.13 40.07
CA SER A 547 -35.24 3.88 38.74
C SER A 547 -33.80 3.33 38.81
N ALA A 548 -33.27 3.15 40.03
CA ALA A 548 -31.91 2.70 40.27
C ALA A 548 -31.85 1.22 40.67
N GLN A 549 -30.97 0.47 40.03
CA GLN A 549 -30.69 -0.94 40.31
C GLN A 549 -29.21 -1.14 40.59
N TYR A 550 -28.88 -1.56 41.81
CA TYR A 550 -27.51 -1.87 42.21
C TYR A 550 -27.26 -3.37 42.21
N ASN A 551 -26.24 -3.82 41.49
CA ASN A 551 -25.73 -5.17 41.55
C ASN A 551 -24.50 -5.21 42.47
N SER A 552 -24.66 -5.85 43.63
CA SER A 552 -23.59 -5.97 44.63
C SER A 552 -22.45 -6.93 44.23
N THR A 553 -22.67 -7.79 43.24
CA THR A 553 -21.66 -8.73 42.73
C THR A 553 -20.75 -8.05 41.72
N SER A 554 -21.34 -7.33 40.74
CA SER A 554 -20.57 -6.60 39.73
C SER A 554 -20.13 -5.21 40.18
N HIS A 555 -20.68 -4.70 41.30
CA HIS A 555 -20.49 -3.33 41.78
C HIS A 555 -20.94 -2.28 40.75
N VAL A 556 -22.03 -2.58 40.04
CA VAL A 556 -22.63 -1.73 39.00
C VAL A 556 -23.94 -1.14 39.49
N LEU A 557 -24.11 0.17 39.32
CA LEU A 557 -25.37 0.87 39.51
C LEU A 557 -25.92 1.28 38.15
N THR A 558 -27.10 0.78 37.79
CA THR A 558 -27.82 1.19 36.58
C THR A 558 -29.00 2.06 36.97
N ILE A 559 -29.06 3.27 36.44
CA ILE A 559 -30.15 4.22 36.65
C ILE A 559 -30.84 4.39 35.31
N ALA A 560 -32.06 3.88 35.17
CA ALA A 560 -32.83 3.86 33.92
C ALA A 560 -33.97 4.88 33.91
N ASP A 561 -34.79 4.86 32.87
CA ASP A 561 -36.02 5.66 32.71
C ASP A 561 -35.81 7.19 32.82
N LEU A 562 -34.63 7.67 32.42
CA LEU A 562 -34.27 9.09 32.53
C LEU A 562 -34.89 9.96 31.43
N GLN A 563 -35.48 9.36 30.38
CA GLN A 563 -35.95 10.10 29.21
C GLN A 563 -37.07 11.09 29.56
N GLY A 564 -37.92 10.73 30.52
CA GLY A 564 -38.98 11.61 31.02
C GLY A 564 -38.46 12.81 31.82
N LYS A 565 -37.21 12.76 32.30
CA LYS A 565 -36.52 13.86 32.99
C LYS A 565 -35.73 14.75 32.03
N THR A 566 -35.40 14.25 30.84
CA THR A 566 -34.67 14.98 29.79
C THR A 566 -35.52 15.15 28.53
N GLY A 567 -36.80 15.49 28.69
CA GLY A 567 -37.80 15.46 27.60
C GLY A 567 -37.58 16.48 26.48
N GLN A 568 -36.71 17.47 26.68
CA GLN A 568 -36.28 18.43 25.64
C GLN A 568 -34.97 18.00 24.96
N GLY A 569 -34.38 16.88 25.39
CA GLY A 569 -33.06 16.41 25.00
C GLY A 569 -32.17 16.11 26.22
N ALA A 570 -31.31 15.09 26.12
CA ALA A 570 -30.37 14.70 27.16
C ALA A 570 -29.42 15.84 27.57
N TRP A 571 -29.12 16.73 26.63
CA TRP A 571 -28.08 17.75 26.74
C TRP A 571 -28.64 19.17 26.60
N HIS A 572 -29.97 19.33 26.63
CA HIS A 572 -30.62 20.63 26.46
C HIS A 572 -30.27 21.60 27.60
N ASP A 573 -30.29 21.10 28.84
CA ASP A 573 -29.93 21.83 30.04
C ASP A 573 -28.79 21.11 30.77
N ASP A 574 -27.99 21.88 31.51
CA ASP A 574 -27.08 21.31 32.50
C ASP A 574 -27.86 20.50 33.54
N TRP A 575 -27.32 19.35 33.93
CA TRP A 575 -27.95 18.53 34.94
C TRP A 575 -26.95 17.84 35.86
N VAL A 576 -27.45 17.44 37.02
CA VAL A 576 -26.70 16.74 38.06
C VAL A 576 -27.42 15.47 38.46
N LEU A 577 -26.70 14.35 38.43
CA LEU A 577 -27.12 13.06 38.95
C LEU A 577 -26.29 12.71 40.19
N GLU A 578 -26.94 12.51 41.34
CA GLU A 578 -26.31 12.22 42.64
C GLU A 578 -26.69 10.81 43.10
N TRP A 579 -25.76 10.09 43.76
CA TRP A 579 -25.99 8.74 44.33
C TRP A 579 -25.26 8.52 45.67
#